data_AF-A0A6L8G1L4-F1
#
_entry.id   AF-A0A6L8G1L4-F1
#
_cell.length_a   1.000
_cell.length_b   1.000
_cell.length_c   1.000
_cell.angle_alpha   90.00
_cell.angle_beta   90.00
_cell.angle_gamma   90.00
#
_symmetry.space_group_name_H-M   'P 1'
#
loop_
_entity.id
_entity.type
_entity.pdbx_description
1 polymer ?
#
loop_
_entity_poly.entity_id
_entity_poly.type
_entity_poly.pdbx_seq_one_letter_code
_entity_poly.pdbx_strand_id
1 'polypeptide(L)'
;MDLVKAVGDEAVIHLLTGTPLTSRPRDLFPLLQLARHALGRSFVSFAKRYCDAYKGEYGWVADGASNIEELTVQLHGIMLRRTKAEVLDLPPKIRSWLDVEVASRVAREMSEAVTELLQTISRRGQAQLADETEAERRSRQGWIMGQLTTARNRLAIAKVRSTIPFVENALEQGEKVLVFSCFLAPVNTLRKHFGQKAVAITGEVPASERQQLADRFQEDDSVQILAAQITAGGVGLNLTAARQVVFNDLDWVPVNHWQAEDRAYRIGQQQAVNVTYMVGSGTIDEF
;
A
#
# COMPACT_ATOMS: atom_id res chain seq x y z
N MET A 1 -9.78 -17.09 10.84
CA MET A 1 -10.42 -17.17 12.17
C MET A 1 -10.37 -18.58 12.75
N ASP A 2 -10.33 -19.62 11.92
CA ASP A 2 -10.47 -21.01 12.39
C ASP A 2 -9.27 -21.50 13.21
N LEU A 3 -8.05 -21.06 12.89
CA LEU A 3 -6.85 -21.32 13.68
C LEU A 3 -6.94 -20.79 15.12
N VAL A 4 -7.57 -19.63 15.33
CA VAL A 4 -7.72 -19.03 16.67
C VAL A 4 -8.88 -19.66 17.44
N LYS A 5 -9.96 -20.05 16.76
CA LYS A 5 -11.08 -20.79 17.36
C LYS A 5 -10.68 -22.19 17.82
N ALA A 6 -9.64 -22.78 17.21
CA ALA A 6 -9.10 -24.09 17.59
C ALA A 6 -8.23 -24.04 18.85
N VAL A 7 -7.81 -22.85 19.30
CA VAL A 7 -7.04 -22.68 20.53
C VAL A 7 -8.00 -22.48 21.71
N GLY A 8 -7.82 -23.24 22.79
CA GLY A 8 -8.70 -23.22 23.97
C GLY A 8 -8.88 -21.83 24.60
N ASP A 9 -9.92 -21.69 25.43
CA ASP A 9 -10.31 -20.41 26.03
C ASP A 9 -9.28 -19.81 27.01
N GLU A 10 -8.33 -20.61 27.48
CA GLU A 10 -7.26 -20.17 28.39
C GLU A 10 -5.99 -19.68 27.68
N ALA A 11 -5.89 -19.86 26.36
CA ALA A 11 -4.69 -19.45 25.63
C ALA A 11 -4.56 -17.93 25.49
N VAL A 12 -3.35 -17.42 25.74
CA VAL A 12 -3.01 -16.01 25.51
C VAL A 12 -2.70 -15.79 24.04
N ILE A 13 -3.42 -14.87 23.40
CA ILE A 13 -3.29 -14.56 21.98
C ILE A 13 -2.52 -13.25 21.82
N HIS A 14 -1.33 -13.33 21.22
CA HIS A 14 -0.54 -12.16 20.85
C HIS A 14 -0.72 -11.84 19.37
N LEU A 15 -1.16 -10.62 19.06
CA LEU A 15 -1.33 -10.15 17.69
C LEU A 15 -0.15 -9.25 17.32
N LEU A 16 0.58 -9.63 16.27
CA LEU A 16 1.72 -8.86 15.76
C LEU A 16 1.30 -8.12 14.50
N THR A 17 1.36 -6.79 14.54
CA THR A 17 1.11 -5.94 13.38
C THR A 17 1.90 -4.65 13.49
N GLY A 18 2.50 -4.21 12.38
CA GLY A 18 3.08 -2.86 12.28
C GLY A 18 2.01 -1.78 12.04
N THR A 19 0.81 -2.18 11.59
CA THR A 19 -0.28 -1.30 11.16
C THR A 19 -1.61 -1.79 11.72
N PRO A 20 -1.91 -1.49 13.00
CA PRO A 20 -3.11 -1.95 13.69
C PRO A 20 -4.40 -1.28 13.18
N LEU A 21 -4.29 -0.09 12.57
CA LEU A 21 -5.33 0.52 11.74
C LEU A 21 -4.78 0.66 10.32
N THR A 22 -5.47 0.06 9.35
CA THR A 22 -5.13 0.20 7.93
C THR A 22 -5.73 1.45 7.30
N SER A 23 -6.96 1.82 7.70
CA SER A 23 -7.65 3.00 7.17
C SER A 23 -8.68 3.59 8.14
N ARG A 24 -9.50 2.75 8.79
CA ARG A 24 -10.65 3.17 9.59
C ARG A 24 -10.71 2.44 10.94
N PRO A 25 -11.41 2.99 11.96
CA PRO A 25 -11.56 2.32 13.26
C PRO A 25 -12.18 0.92 13.17
N ARG A 26 -13.08 0.70 12.19
CA ARG A 26 -13.69 -0.61 11.94
C ARG A 26 -12.65 -1.72 11.69
N ASP A 27 -11.47 -1.37 11.16
CA ASP A 27 -10.40 -2.32 10.85
C ASP A 27 -9.77 -2.91 12.11
N LEU A 28 -9.94 -2.25 13.26
CA LEU A 28 -9.47 -2.72 14.56
C LEU A 28 -10.38 -3.82 15.15
N PHE A 29 -11.67 -3.85 14.78
CA PHE A 29 -12.64 -4.75 15.39
C PHE A 29 -12.26 -6.24 15.28
N PRO A 30 -11.85 -6.76 14.10
CA PRO A 30 -11.39 -8.16 14.00
C PRO A 30 -10.22 -8.47 14.93
N LEU A 31 -9.28 -7.53 15.11
CA LEU A 31 -8.15 -7.69 16.02
C LEU A 31 -8.61 -7.75 17.47
N LEU A 32 -9.54 -6.89 17.87
CA LEU A 32 -10.13 -6.90 19.21
C LEU A 32 -10.91 -8.18 19.50
N GLN A 33 -11.60 -8.72 18.49
CA GLN A 33 -12.31 -9.98 18.60
C GLN A 33 -11.32 -11.15 18.80
N LEU A 34 -10.23 -11.18 18.04
CA LEU A 34 -9.18 -12.20 18.19
C LEU A 34 -8.45 -12.09 19.53
N ALA A 35 -8.18 -10.87 20.00
CA ALA A 35 -7.60 -10.62 21.32
C ALA A 35 -8.58 -10.85 22.48
N ARG A 36 -9.82 -11.26 22.19
CA ARG A 36 -10.90 -11.46 23.18
C ARG A 36 -11.19 -10.22 24.04
N HIS A 37 -10.93 -9.02 23.50
CA HIS A 37 -11.18 -7.76 24.18
C HIS A 37 -12.69 -7.50 24.30
N ALA A 38 -13.12 -6.80 25.36
CA ALA A 38 -14.54 -6.51 25.59
C ALA A 38 -15.20 -5.76 24.41
N LEU A 39 -14.45 -4.86 23.76
CA LEU A 39 -14.90 -4.12 22.58
C LEU A 39 -15.07 -5.01 21.33
N GLY A 40 -14.44 -6.19 21.29
CA GLY A 40 -14.55 -7.15 20.19
C GLY A 40 -15.80 -8.05 20.23
N ARG A 41 -16.66 -7.90 21.24
CA ARG A 41 -17.84 -8.77 21.44
C ARG A 41 -19.00 -8.46 20.48
N SER A 42 -19.21 -7.19 20.14
CA SER A 42 -20.34 -6.74 19.33
C SER A 42 -19.91 -5.70 18.31
N PHE A 43 -19.91 -6.10 17.03
CA PHE A 43 -19.56 -5.19 15.94
C PHE A 43 -20.49 -3.97 15.89
N VAL A 44 -21.79 -4.16 16.08
CA VAL A 44 -22.78 -3.06 16.03
C VAL A 44 -22.51 -2.04 17.15
N SER A 45 -22.22 -2.50 18.36
CA SER A 45 -21.93 -1.60 19.49
C SER A 45 -20.63 -0.83 19.27
N PHE A 46 -19.59 -1.53 18.79
CA PHE A 46 -18.31 -0.93 18.43
C PHE A 46 -18.48 0.10 17.30
N ALA A 47 -19.18 -0.28 16.23
CA ALA A 47 -19.37 0.56 15.05
C ALA A 47 -20.14 1.84 15.37
N LYS A 48 -21.23 1.75 16.16
CA LYS A 48 -21.98 2.93 16.60
C LYS A 48 -21.12 3.89 17.43
N ARG A 49 -20.28 3.34 18.32
CA ARG A 49 -19.49 4.17 19.25
C ARG A 49 -18.24 4.75 18.62
N TYR A 50 -17.58 4.02 17.72
CA TYR A 50 -16.24 4.39 17.24
C TYR A 50 -16.12 4.59 15.73
N CYS A 51 -17.09 4.12 14.95
CA CYS A 51 -17.07 4.21 13.48
C CYS A 51 -18.13 5.18 12.93
N ASP A 52 -18.73 6.01 13.81
CA ASP A 52 -19.86 6.88 13.48
C ASP A 52 -20.97 6.17 12.69
N ALA A 53 -21.30 4.94 13.12
CA ALA A 53 -22.13 4.08 12.30
C ALA A 53 -23.60 4.53 12.30
N TYR A 54 -24.18 4.59 11.09
CA TYR A 54 -25.57 4.91 10.87
C TYR A 54 -26.25 3.82 10.04
N LYS A 55 -27.59 3.78 10.10
CA LYS A 55 -28.40 2.85 9.31
C LYS A 55 -28.66 3.46 7.94
N GLY A 56 -27.96 2.97 6.93
CA GLY A 56 -28.23 3.28 5.53
C GLY A 56 -29.35 2.39 4.96
N GLU A 57 -29.64 2.60 3.69
CA GLU A 57 -30.71 1.93 2.94
C GLU A 57 -30.52 0.39 2.88
N TYR A 58 -29.27 -0.08 2.90
CA TYR A 58 -28.91 -1.50 2.75
C TYR A 58 -28.21 -2.11 3.98
N GLY A 59 -28.19 -1.41 5.12
CA GLY A 59 -27.58 -1.92 6.35
C GLY A 59 -26.80 -0.87 7.15
N TRP A 60 -25.92 -1.34 8.04
CA TRP A 60 -25.03 -0.48 8.81
C TRP A 60 -23.88 0.02 7.95
N VAL A 61 -23.73 1.33 7.83
CA VAL A 61 -22.53 1.99 7.29
C VAL A 61 -21.63 2.34 8.47
N ALA A 62 -20.35 2.00 8.41
CA ALA A 62 -19.41 2.14 9.52
C ALA A 62 -18.03 2.65 9.05
N ASP A 63 -18.05 3.63 8.14
CA ASP A 63 -16.86 4.15 7.48
C ASP A 63 -16.33 5.44 8.11
N GLY A 64 -17.02 5.96 9.12
CA GLY A 64 -16.64 7.14 9.87
C GLY A 64 -15.70 6.86 11.03
N ALA A 65 -15.51 7.86 11.88
CA ALA A 65 -14.68 7.80 13.07
C ALA A 65 -15.28 8.69 14.16
N SER A 66 -15.48 8.14 15.35
CA SER A 66 -16.01 8.86 16.51
C SER A 66 -15.34 8.37 17.80
N ASN A 67 -15.31 9.20 18.85
CA ASN A 67 -14.79 8.85 20.19
C ASN A 67 -13.38 8.21 20.19
N ILE A 68 -12.47 8.70 19.34
CA ILE A 68 -11.12 8.12 19.13
C ILE A 68 -10.21 8.26 20.36
N GLU A 69 -10.36 9.34 21.12
CA GLU A 69 -9.62 9.56 22.36
C GLU A 69 -10.00 8.51 23.41
N GLU A 70 -11.30 8.26 23.59
CA GLU A 70 -11.79 7.19 24.45
C GLU A 70 -11.28 5.83 23.99
N LEU A 71 -11.38 5.53 22.68
CA LEU A 71 -10.87 4.28 22.13
C LEU A 71 -9.39 4.10 22.46
N THR A 72 -8.59 5.17 22.36
CA THR A 72 -7.16 5.15 22.70
C THR A 72 -6.93 4.75 24.17
N VAL A 73 -7.72 5.31 25.10
CA VAL A 73 -7.67 4.94 26.52
C VAL A 73 -8.07 3.48 26.74
N GLN A 74 -9.11 3.00 26.05
CA GLN A 74 -9.55 1.60 26.14
C GLN A 74 -8.51 0.60 25.62
N LEU A 75 -7.65 1.02 24.69
CA LEU A 75 -6.56 0.20 24.16
C LEU A 75 -5.30 0.27 25.03
N HIS A 76 -5.24 1.18 25.99
CA HIS A 76 -4.10 1.30 26.89
C HIS A 76 -3.94 0.03 27.74
N GLY A 77 -2.72 -0.51 27.79
CA GLY A 77 -2.41 -1.72 28.56
C GLY A 77 -2.65 -3.05 27.82
N ILE A 78 -3.43 -3.06 26.73
CA ILE A 78 -3.58 -4.24 25.86
C ILE A 78 -2.80 -4.11 24.54
N MET A 79 -2.47 -2.87 24.16
CA MET A 79 -1.77 -2.55 22.95
C MET A 79 -0.45 -1.86 23.29
N LEU A 80 0.67 -2.46 22.86
CA LEU A 80 1.98 -1.82 22.90
C LEU A 80 2.32 -1.29 21.51
N ARG A 81 2.45 0.03 21.39
CA ARG A 81 2.91 0.69 20.17
C ARG A 81 4.08 1.59 20.50
N ARG A 82 5.14 1.47 19.69
CA ARG A 82 6.27 2.38 19.68
C ARG A 82 6.52 2.87 18.26
N THR A 83 6.85 4.14 18.12
CA THR A 83 7.29 4.69 16.83
C THR A 83 8.81 4.53 16.72
N LYS A 84 9.34 4.54 15.48
CA LYS A 84 10.80 4.48 15.27
C LYS A 84 11.51 5.66 15.95
N ALA A 85 10.93 6.86 15.88
CA ALA A 85 11.47 8.05 16.52
C ALA A 85 11.50 7.97 18.06
N GLU A 86 10.64 7.16 18.69
CA GLU A 86 10.65 6.96 20.14
C GLU A 86 11.78 6.05 20.63
N VAL A 87 12.31 5.17 19.76
CA VAL A 87 13.17 4.05 20.17
C VAL A 87 14.45 3.89 19.38
N LEU A 88 14.59 4.58 18.25
CA LEU A 88 15.75 4.49 17.36
C LEU A 88 16.23 5.88 16.96
N ASP A 89 17.54 6.01 16.87
CA ASP A 89 18.19 7.14 16.21
C ASP A 89 18.47 6.77 14.75
N LEU A 90 17.46 6.96 13.91
CA LEU A 90 17.57 6.71 12.46
C LEU A 90 17.81 8.03 11.72
N PRO A 91 18.57 8.01 10.61
CA PRO A 91 18.70 9.15 9.71
C PRO A 91 17.34 9.70 9.24
N PRO A 92 17.28 10.87 8.60
CA PRO A 92 16.02 11.38 8.07
C PRO A 92 15.49 10.49 6.93
N LYS A 93 14.16 10.33 6.88
CA LYS A 93 13.42 9.79 5.75
C LYS A 93 12.67 10.93 5.06
N ILE A 94 13.05 11.27 3.84
CA ILE A 94 12.51 12.41 3.08
C ILE A 94 11.57 11.85 2.01
N ARG A 95 10.35 12.42 1.90
CA ARG A 95 9.39 12.06 0.86
C ARG A 95 9.22 13.21 -0.13
N SER A 96 9.28 12.90 -1.41
CA SER A 96 9.06 13.85 -2.51
C SER A 96 8.09 13.25 -3.53
N TRP A 97 7.31 14.11 -4.17
CA TRP A 97 6.44 13.78 -5.29
C TRP A 97 7.05 14.42 -6.53
N LEU A 98 7.38 13.60 -7.51
CA LEU A 98 7.98 14.03 -8.76
C LEU A 98 6.96 13.90 -9.88
N ASP A 99 6.54 15.04 -10.39
CA ASP A 99 5.69 15.12 -11.56
C ASP A 99 6.45 14.62 -12.79
N VAL A 100 5.86 13.64 -13.48
CA VAL A 100 6.43 13.04 -14.69
C VAL A 100 5.52 13.22 -15.88
N GLU A 101 6.11 13.60 -17.01
CA GLU A 101 5.39 13.67 -18.26
C GLU A 101 5.02 12.27 -18.75
N VAL A 102 3.75 12.12 -19.15
CA VAL A 102 3.22 10.92 -19.78
C VAL A 102 2.69 11.31 -21.14
N ALA A 103 2.85 10.44 -22.14
CA ALA A 103 2.36 10.71 -23.49
C ALA A 103 0.87 11.08 -23.46
N SER A 104 0.51 12.19 -24.14
CA SER A 104 -0.83 12.79 -24.12
C SER A 104 -1.97 11.83 -24.43
N ARG A 105 -1.73 10.83 -25.29
CA ARG A 105 -2.69 9.77 -25.57
C ARG A 105 -3.03 8.93 -24.33
N VAL A 106 -2.01 8.51 -23.57
CA VAL A 106 -2.20 7.71 -22.35
C VAL A 106 -2.92 8.56 -21.32
N ALA A 107 -2.47 9.81 -21.10
CA ALA A 107 -3.13 10.74 -20.18
C ALA A 107 -4.62 10.91 -20.51
N ARG A 108 -4.97 11.13 -21.79
CA ARG A 108 -6.36 11.23 -22.24
C ARG A 108 -7.17 9.96 -21.98
N GLU A 109 -6.63 8.78 -22.34
CA GLU A 109 -7.30 7.49 -22.08
C GLU A 109 -7.55 7.29 -20.57
N MET A 110 -6.64 7.73 -19.69
CA MET A 110 -6.81 7.63 -18.23
C MET A 110 -7.87 8.62 -17.73
N SER A 111 -7.82 9.87 -18.19
CA SER A 111 -8.77 10.91 -17.80
C SER A 111 -10.19 10.58 -18.26
N GLU A 112 -10.36 9.92 -19.40
CA GLU A 112 -11.65 9.38 -19.84
C GLU A 112 -12.19 8.33 -18.85
N ALA A 113 -11.37 7.37 -18.42
CA ALA A 113 -11.76 6.36 -17.43
C ALA A 113 -12.12 6.96 -16.06
N VAL A 114 -11.36 7.95 -15.60
CA VAL A 114 -11.66 8.68 -14.34
C VAL A 114 -12.90 9.53 -14.49
N THR A 115 -13.08 10.20 -15.63
CA THR A 115 -14.29 11.00 -15.89
C THR A 115 -15.53 10.10 -15.93
N GLU A 116 -15.46 8.93 -16.55
CA GLU A 116 -16.54 7.96 -16.55
C GLU A 116 -16.85 7.47 -15.12
N LEU A 117 -15.83 7.21 -14.31
CA LEU A 117 -15.97 6.88 -12.89
C LEU A 117 -16.66 8.02 -12.12
N LEU A 118 -16.18 9.25 -12.25
CA LEU A 118 -16.73 10.43 -11.57
C LEU A 118 -18.16 10.73 -12.04
N GLN A 119 -18.47 10.59 -13.33
CA GLN A 119 -19.82 10.71 -13.85
C GLN A 119 -20.73 9.61 -13.31
N THR A 120 -20.20 8.40 -13.15
CA THR A 120 -20.93 7.27 -12.58
C THR A 120 -21.23 7.48 -11.09
N ILE A 121 -20.29 8.08 -10.35
CA ILE A 121 -20.46 8.48 -8.95
C ILE A 121 -21.43 9.67 -8.86
N SER A 122 -21.28 10.68 -9.72
CA SER A 122 -22.02 11.95 -9.68
C SER A 122 -23.46 11.83 -10.17
N ARG A 123 -23.73 11.08 -11.25
CA ARG A 123 -25.11 10.79 -11.72
C ARG A 123 -25.94 10.07 -10.64
N ARG A 124 -25.27 9.35 -9.73
CA ARG A 124 -25.88 8.61 -8.62
C ARG A 124 -26.02 9.39 -7.32
N GLY A 125 -25.53 10.62 -7.26
CA GLY A 125 -25.85 11.52 -6.15
C GLY A 125 -27.30 12.01 -6.17
N GLN A 126 -28.02 11.92 -7.30
CA GLN A 126 -29.34 12.56 -7.43
C GLN A 126 -30.43 11.81 -8.22
N ALA A 127 -30.17 10.70 -8.94
CA ALA A 127 -31.26 9.99 -9.64
C ALA A 127 -31.10 8.46 -9.70
N GLN A 128 -32.12 7.77 -9.18
CA GLN A 128 -32.48 6.36 -9.42
C GLN A 128 -31.43 5.30 -8.99
N LEU A 129 -31.44 4.95 -7.70
CA LEU A 129 -30.80 3.72 -7.17
C LEU A 129 -31.79 2.74 -6.52
N ALA A 130 -33.08 3.03 -6.53
CA ALA A 130 -34.06 2.24 -5.78
C ALA A 130 -34.35 0.83 -6.37
N ASP A 131 -33.96 0.56 -7.62
CA ASP A 131 -34.40 -0.66 -8.35
C ASP A 131 -33.26 -1.54 -8.88
N GLU A 132 -32.00 -1.24 -8.52
CA GLU A 132 -30.86 -2.07 -8.93
C GLU A 132 -30.59 -3.17 -7.91
N THR A 133 -30.46 -4.41 -8.37
CA THR A 133 -30.12 -5.53 -7.50
C THR A 133 -28.69 -5.44 -6.99
N GLU A 134 -28.42 -6.04 -5.83
CA GLU A 134 -27.07 -6.14 -5.25
C GLU A 134 -26.07 -6.82 -6.22
N ALA A 135 -26.54 -7.77 -7.04
CA ALA A 135 -25.72 -8.45 -8.04
C ALA A 135 -25.29 -7.52 -9.19
N GLU A 136 -26.20 -6.69 -9.69
CA GLU A 136 -25.92 -5.68 -10.74
C GLU A 136 -24.96 -4.62 -10.21
N ARG A 137 -25.20 -4.14 -8.99
CA ARG A 137 -24.31 -3.18 -8.31
C ARG A 137 -22.90 -3.73 -8.17
N ARG A 138 -22.74 -4.97 -7.68
CA ARG A 138 -21.43 -5.63 -7.52
C ARG A 138 -20.76 -5.85 -8.88
N SER A 139 -21.50 -6.29 -9.89
CA SER A 139 -20.97 -6.52 -11.24
C SER A 139 -20.44 -5.22 -11.86
N ARG A 140 -21.20 -4.15 -11.72
CA ARG A 140 -20.79 -2.81 -12.17
C ARG A 140 -19.58 -2.30 -11.41
N GLN A 141 -19.54 -2.43 -10.09
CA GLN A 141 -18.36 -2.06 -9.30
C GLN A 141 -17.12 -2.86 -9.74
N GLY A 142 -17.27 -4.16 -9.99
CA GLY A 142 -16.20 -5.00 -10.52
C GLY A 142 -15.71 -4.54 -11.90
N TRP A 143 -16.63 -4.19 -12.81
CA TRP A 143 -16.30 -3.67 -14.13
C TRP A 143 -15.52 -2.35 -14.05
N ILE A 144 -16.01 -1.40 -13.24
CA ILE A 144 -15.36 -0.10 -13.00
C ILE A 144 -13.95 -0.31 -12.46
N MET A 145 -13.81 -1.15 -11.42
CA MET A 145 -12.51 -1.43 -10.82
C MET A 145 -11.54 -2.10 -11.82
N GLY A 146 -12.07 -2.94 -12.72
CA GLY A 146 -11.30 -3.53 -13.81
C GLY A 146 -10.78 -2.50 -14.82
N GLN A 147 -11.61 -1.53 -15.23
CA GLN A 147 -11.18 -0.42 -16.09
C GLN A 147 -10.11 0.42 -15.41
N LEU A 148 -10.33 0.75 -14.13
CA LEU A 148 -9.39 1.56 -13.33
C LEU A 148 -8.03 0.87 -13.16
N THR A 149 -8.06 -0.44 -12.91
CA THR A 149 -6.84 -1.25 -12.80
C THR A 149 -6.10 -1.31 -14.13
N THR A 150 -6.83 -1.44 -15.24
CA THR A 150 -6.25 -1.45 -16.60
C THR A 150 -5.59 -0.10 -16.92
N ALA A 151 -6.29 0.99 -16.59
CA ALA A 151 -5.79 2.35 -16.73
C ALA A 151 -4.49 2.53 -15.91
N ARG A 152 -4.53 2.28 -14.60
CA ARG A 152 -3.35 2.38 -13.73
C ARG A 152 -2.17 1.55 -14.22
N ASN A 153 -2.40 0.34 -14.74
CA ASN A 153 -1.33 -0.49 -15.30
C ASN A 153 -0.68 0.16 -16.54
N ARG A 154 -1.49 0.68 -17.48
CA ARG A 154 -0.97 1.39 -18.66
C ARG A 154 -0.16 2.62 -18.27
N LEU A 155 -0.66 3.39 -17.30
CA LEU A 155 0.04 4.54 -16.77
C LEU A 155 1.37 4.15 -16.11
N ALA A 156 1.36 3.12 -15.26
CA ALA A 156 2.56 2.61 -14.62
C ALA A 156 3.63 2.17 -15.64
N ILE A 157 3.23 1.51 -16.73
CA ILE A 157 4.14 1.15 -17.83
C ILE A 157 4.70 2.39 -18.52
N ALA A 158 3.85 3.39 -18.80
CA ALA A 158 4.28 4.62 -19.47
C ALA A 158 5.28 5.43 -18.62
N LYS A 159 5.08 5.47 -17.29
CA LYS A 159 5.97 6.16 -16.34
C LYS A 159 7.36 5.54 -16.23
N VAL A 160 7.55 4.27 -16.61
CA VAL A 160 8.88 3.62 -16.61
C VAL A 160 9.89 4.43 -17.44
N ARG A 161 9.45 5.08 -18.52
CA ARG A 161 10.31 5.95 -19.35
C ARG A 161 10.94 7.09 -18.54
N SER A 162 10.23 7.62 -17.55
CA SER A 162 10.71 8.70 -16.66
C SER A 162 11.40 8.13 -15.40
N THR A 163 10.99 6.94 -14.96
CA THR A 163 11.63 6.22 -13.86
C THR A 163 13.06 5.79 -14.19
N ILE A 164 13.32 5.34 -15.42
CA ILE A 164 14.66 4.91 -15.86
C ILE A 164 15.73 6.00 -15.66
N PRO A 165 15.61 7.22 -16.23
CA PRO A 165 16.65 8.24 -16.07
C PRO A 165 16.79 8.70 -14.61
N PHE A 166 15.72 8.70 -13.83
CA PHE A 166 15.80 8.98 -12.39
C PHE A 166 16.68 7.95 -11.66
N VAL A 167 16.48 6.66 -11.95
CA VAL A 167 17.29 5.57 -11.39
C VAL A 167 18.73 5.65 -11.90
N GLU A 168 18.95 5.92 -13.19
CA GLU A 168 20.30 6.09 -13.77
C GLU A 168 21.09 7.19 -13.05
N ASN A 169 20.48 8.35 -12.79
CA ASN A 169 21.11 9.44 -12.05
C ASN A 169 21.52 9.02 -10.62
N ALA A 170 20.70 8.22 -9.93
CA ALA A 170 21.04 7.69 -8.62
C ALA A 170 22.21 6.69 -8.68
N LEU A 171 22.24 5.85 -9.71
CA LEU A 171 23.34 4.91 -9.94
C LEU A 171 24.67 5.62 -10.23
N GLU A 172 24.64 6.73 -10.97
CA GLU A 172 25.82 7.56 -11.24
C GLU A 172 26.41 8.17 -9.96
N GLN A 173 25.57 8.41 -8.95
CA GLN A 173 25.97 8.86 -7.61
C GLN A 173 26.47 7.71 -6.72
N GLY A 174 26.51 6.48 -7.24
CA GLY A 174 26.92 5.29 -6.48
C GLY A 174 25.87 4.79 -5.49
N GLU A 175 24.61 5.21 -5.63
CA GLU A 175 23.53 4.82 -4.72
C GLU A 175 22.80 3.56 -5.20
N LYS A 176 22.45 2.66 -4.27
CA LYS A 176 21.54 1.55 -4.57
C LYS A 176 20.09 2.00 -4.48
N VAL A 177 19.25 1.48 -5.38
CA VAL A 177 17.88 1.95 -5.59
C VAL A 177 16.87 0.82 -5.44
N LEU A 178 15.82 1.04 -4.65
CA LEU A 178 14.60 0.24 -4.66
C LEU A 178 13.58 0.87 -5.59
N VAL A 179 12.98 0.09 -6.47
CA VAL A 179 11.87 0.54 -7.30
C VAL A 179 10.65 -0.33 -7.07
N PHE A 180 9.57 0.26 -6.55
CA PHE A 180 8.31 -0.41 -6.31
C PHE A 180 7.28 -0.08 -7.39
N SER A 181 6.47 -1.07 -7.73
CA SER A 181 5.32 -0.94 -8.63
C SER A 181 4.19 -1.86 -8.14
N CYS A 182 2.93 -1.51 -8.36
CA CYS A 182 1.80 -2.41 -8.10
C CYS A 182 1.74 -3.52 -9.16
N PHE A 183 2.27 -3.26 -10.35
CA PHE A 183 2.13 -4.10 -11.53
C PHE A 183 3.42 -4.84 -11.87
N LEU A 184 3.27 -6.02 -12.47
CA LEU A 184 4.38 -6.87 -12.90
C LEU A 184 5.14 -6.29 -14.12
N ALA A 185 4.41 -5.68 -15.06
CA ALA A 185 4.99 -5.19 -16.30
C ALA A 185 6.08 -4.11 -16.09
N PRO A 186 5.88 -3.07 -15.25
CA PRO A 186 6.94 -2.11 -14.94
C PRO A 186 8.19 -2.75 -14.31
N VAL A 187 8.00 -3.69 -13.36
CA VAL A 187 9.10 -4.41 -12.70
C VAL A 187 9.93 -5.20 -13.71
N ASN A 188 9.27 -5.91 -14.63
CA ASN A 188 9.95 -6.67 -15.68
C ASN A 188 10.67 -5.77 -16.68
N THR A 189 10.09 -4.62 -17.04
CA THR A 189 10.72 -3.64 -17.93
C THR A 189 11.99 -3.07 -17.31
N LEU A 190 11.95 -2.68 -16.02
CA LEU A 190 13.12 -2.19 -15.29
C LEU A 190 14.20 -3.26 -15.20
N ARG A 191 13.86 -4.50 -14.81
CA ARG A 191 14.81 -5.62 -14.79
C ARG A 191 15.47 -5.83 -16.16
N LYS A 192 14.69 -5.78 -17.23
CA LYS A 192 15.21 -5.95 -18.60
C LYS A 192 16.14 -4.82 -19.01
N HIS A 193 15.81 -3.57 -18.68
CA HIS A 193 16.61 -2.39 -19.01
C HIS A 193 17.97 -2.41 -18.32
N PHE A 194 18.00 -2.68 -17.01
CA PHE A 194 19.22 -2.63 -16.21
C PHE A 194 20.03 -3.94 -16.20
N GLY A 195 19.48 -5.03 -16.74
CA GLY A 195 20.17 -6.30 -16.90
C GLY A 195 20.74 -6.84 -15.59
N GLN A 196 22.04 -7.15 -15.58
CA GLN A 196 22.71 -7.76 -14.42
C GLN A 196 22.77 -6.84 -13.20
N LYS A 197 22.58 -5.53 -13.37
CA LYS A 197 22.55 -4.58 -12.25
C LYS A 197 21.27 -4.64 -11.43
N ALA A 198 20.24 -5.33 -11.91
CA ALA A 198 18.93 -5.37 -11.29
C ALA A 198 18.47 -6.79 -10.95
N VAL A 199 17.97 -6.94 -9.73
CA VAL A 199 17.17 -8.11 -9.31
C VAL A 199 15.70 -7.71 -9.20
N ALA A 200 14.80 -8.70 -9.33
CA ALA A 200 13.36 -8.45 -9.24
C ALA A 200 12.65 -9.40 -8.29
N ILE A 201 11.79 -8.84 -7.41
CA ILE A 201 10.92 -9.61 -6.51
C ILE A 201 9.47 -9.41 -6.93
N THR A 202 8.90 -10.41 -7.57
CA THR A 202 7.51 -10.41 -8.04
C THR A 202 6.67 -11.41 -7.24
N GLY A 203 5.35 -11.41 -7.45
CA GLY A 203 4.46 -12.42 -6.87
C GLY A 203 4.79 -13.85 -7.28
N GLU A 204 5.47 -14.02 -8.42
CA GLU A 204 5.89 -15.31 -8.98
C GLU A 204 7.15 -15.87 -8.30
N VAL A 205 7.96 -15.01 -7.65
CA VAL A 205 9.18 -15.45 -6.96
C VAL A 205 8.80 -16.20 -5.67
N PRO A 206 9.21 -17.47 -5.52
CA PRO A 206 8.96 -18.25 -4.30
C PRO A 206 9.51 -17.57 -3.06
N ALA A 207 8.82 -17.70 -1.93
CA ALA A 207 9.21 -17.04 -0.68
C ALA A 207 10.64 -17.41 -0.24
N SER A 208 11.08 -18.65 -0.50
CA SER A 208 12.43 -19.13 -0.20
C SER A 208 13.53 -18.43 -0.99
N GLU A 209 13.23 -17.93 -2.19
CA GLU A 209 14.21 -17.29 -3.09
C GLU A 209 14.27 -15.77 -2.87
N ARG A 210 13.22 -15.17 -2.31
CA ARG A 210 13.16 -13.71 -2.07
C ARG A 210 14.30 -13.21 -1.18
N GLN A 211 14.68 -14.01 -0.18
CA GLN A 211 15.80 -13.68 0.70
C GLN A 211 17.11 -13.65 -0.07
N GLN A 212 17.37 -14.62 -0.95
CA GLN A 212 18.59 -14.65 -1.77
C GLN A 212 18.71 -13.44 -2.69
N LEU A 213 17.60 -12.98 -3.27
CA LEU A 213 17.58 -11.76 -4.09
C LEU A 213 17.82 -10.50 -3.26
N ALA A 214 17.25 -10.44 -2.05
CA ALA A 214 17.49 -9.34 -1.11
C ALA A 214 18.96 -9.32 -0.66
N ASP A 215 19.54 -10.48 -0.33
CA ASP A 215 20.94 -10.62 0.07
C ASP A 215 21.87 -10.18 -1.06
N ARG A 216 21.61 -10.62 -2.29
CA ARG A 216 22.35 -10.13 -3.47
C ARG A 216 22.27 -8.61 -3.60
N PHE A 217 21.09 -8.02 -3.48
CA PHE A 217 20.96 -6.57 -3.51
C PHE A 217 21.73 -5.88 -2.36
N GLN A 218 21.77 -6.48 -1.17
CA GLN A 218 22.45 -5.92 -0.01
C GLN A 218 23.98 -6.03 -0.13
N GLU A 219 24.50 -7.15 -0.59
CA GLU A 219 25.90 -7.56 -0.46
C GLU A 219 26.71 -7.51 -1.76
N ASP A 220 26.06 -7.65 -2.92
CA ASP A 220 26.73 -7.64 -4.22
C ASP A 220 26.75 -6.22 -4.80
N ASP A 221 27.93 -5.63 -4.94
CA ASP A 221 28.10 -4.27 -5.48
C ASP A 221 27.72 -4.17 -6.97
N SER A 222 27.72 -5.30 -7.70
CA SER A 222 27.25 -5.32 -9.09
C SER A 222 25.74 -5.21 -9.20
N VAL A 223 25.00 -5.56 -8.13
CA VAL A 223 23.53 -5.46 -8.05
C VAL A 223 23.16 -4.17 -7.34
N GLN A 224 22.83 -3.16 -8.13
CA GLN A 224 22.55 -1.82 -7.63
C GLN A 224 21.05 -1.49 -7.55
N ILE A 225 20.20 -2.33 -8.16
CA ILE A 225 18.75 -2.10 -8.22
C ILE A 225 18.00 -3.34 -7.75
N LEU A 226 16.97 -3.13 -6.92
CA LEU A 226 15.94 -4.13 -6.66
C LEU A 226 14.58 -3.56 -7.06
N ALA A 227 13.97 -4.15 -8.09
CA ALA A 227 12.63 -3.82 -8.53
C ALA A 227 11.63 -4.80 -7.92
N ALA A 228 10.58 -4.33 -7.25
CA ALA A 228 9.64 -5.21 -6.57
C ALA A 228 8.18 -4.82 -6.81
N GLN A 229 7.31 -5.83 -6.83
CA GLN A 229 5.89 -5.56 -6.66
C GLN A 229 5.62 -5.16 -5.20
N ILE A 230 4.90 -4.05 -4.98
CA ILE A 230 4.67 -3.49 -3.63
C ILE A 230 4.05 -4.53 -2.67
N THR A 231 3.14 -5.37 -3.18
CA THR A 231 2.48 -6.44 -2.42
C THR A 231 3.33 -7.71 -2.29
N ALA A 232 4.23 -7.98 -3.25
CA ALA A 232 5.18 -9.09 -3.16
C ALA A 232 6.29 -8.83 -2.12
N GLY A 233 6.53 -7.56 -1.78
CA GLY A 233 7.40 -7.12 -0.68
C GLY A 233 6.82 -7.29 0.74
N GLY A 234 5.66 -7.94 0.88
CA GLY A 234 5.05 -8.25 2.19
C GLY A 234 5.88 -9.20 3.07
N VAL A 235 6.88 -9.87 2.49
CA VAL A 235 7.94 -10.59 3.22
C VAL A 235 8.82 -9.58 3.96
N GLY A 236 9.12 -9.83 5.23
CA GLY A 236 9.80 -8.92 6.15
C GLY A 236 11.26 -8.56 5.83
N LEU A 237 11.62 -8.39 4.56
CA LEU A 237 12.98 -8.20 4.05
C LEU A 237 13.63 -6.93 4.60
N ASN A 238 14.93 -7.00 4.85
CA ASN A 238 15.76 -5.84 5.19
C ASN A 238 16.47 -5.39 3.92
N LEU A 239 16.20 -4.15 3.49
CA LEU A 239 16.73 -3.59 2.24
C LEU A 239 17.46 -2.27 2.53
N THR A 240 18.22 -2.23 3.62
CA THR A 240 18.90 -1.05 4.17
C THR A 240 20.07 -0.54 3.32
N ALA A 241 20.56 -1.32 2.36
CA ALA A 241 21.58 -0.90 1.40
C ALA A 241 21.05 0.18 0.45
N ALA A 242 19.73 0.29 0.30
CA ALA A 242 19.11 1.34 -0.50
C ALA A 242 19.07 2.67 0.23
N ARG A 243 19.43 3.73 -0.50
CA ARG A 243 19.22 5.12 -0.09
C ARG A 243 18.06 5.77 -0.84
N GLN A 244 17.78 5.26 -2.04
CA GLN A 244 16.72 5.75 -2.91
C GLN A 244 15.61 4.72 -2.98
N VAL A 245 14.40 5.15 -2.70
CA VAL A 245 13.17 4.38 -2.84
C VAL A 245 12.29 5.11 -3.83
N VAL A 246 11.94 4.44 -4.93
CA VAL A 246 11.13 5.01 -6.00
C VAL A 246 9.83 4.23 -6.09
N PHE A 247 8.70 4.90 -5.96
CA PHE A 247 7.40 4.34 -6.30
C PHE A 247 7.06 4.75 -7.73
N ASN A 248 7.18 3.80 -8.66
CA ASN A 248 6.81 3.99 -10.05
C ASN A 248 5.31 4.28 -10.20
N ASP A 249 4.48 3.74 -9.31
CA ASP A 249 3.04 3.95 -9.27
C ASP A 249 2.49 3.78 -7.85
N LEU A 250 1.30 4.33 -7.62
CA LEU A 250 0.67 4.45 -6.31
C LEU A 250 -0.35 3.35 -6.09
N ASP A 251 -0.24 2.61 -4.99
CA ASP A 251 -1.26 1.68 -4.49
C ASP A 251 -2.48 2.40 -3.87
N TRP A 252 -3.64 1.75 -3.90
CA TRP A 252 -4.87 2.29 -3.29
C TRP A 252 -4.80 2.40 -1.77
N VAL A 253 -3.97 1.59 -1.13
CA VAL A 253 -3.83 1.55 0.33
C VAL A 253 -2.52 2.23 0.70
N PRO A 254 -2.55 3.46 1.25
CA PRO A 254 -1.33 4.23 1.57
C PRO A 254 -0.34 3.48 2.44
N VAL A 255 -0.86 2.65 3.37
CA VAL A 255 -0.07 1.82 4.27
C VAL A 255 0.89 0.88 3.54
N ASN A 256 0.54 0.40 2.34
CA ASN A 256 1.43 -0.46 1.55
C ASN A 256 2.73 0.27 1.17
N HIS A 257 2.67 1.57 0.89
CA HIS A 257 3.86 2.39 0.63
C HIS A 257 4.69 2.59 1.89
N TRP A 258 4.05 2.87 3.02
CA TRP A 258 4.76 3.04 4.29
C TRP A 258 5.47 1.77 4.73
N GLN A 259 4.85 0.61 4.52
CA GLN A 259 5.50 -0.67 4.80
C GLN A 259 6.67 -0.93 3.83
N ALA A 260 6.53 -0.56 2.55
CA ALA A 260 7.55 -0.74 1.53
C ALA A 260 8.77 0.16 1.75
N GLU A 261 8.58 1.46 2.02
CA GLU A 261 9.70 2.38 2.33
C GLU A 261 10.40 1.98 3.64
N ASP A 262 9.66 1.41 4.61
CA ASP A 262 10.20 0.95 5.89
C ASP A 262 11.09 -0.28 5.78
N ARG A 263 11.14 -0.93 4.60
CA ARG A 263 12.12 -1.98 4.29
C ARG A 263 13.54 -1.42 4.14
N ALA A 264 13.67 -0.20 3.57
CA ALA A 264 14.92 0.54 3.48
C ALA A 264 15.19 1.38 4.73
N TYR A 265 14.13 1.94 5.32
CA TYR A 265 14.21 2.76 6.52
C TYR A 265 14.11 1.90 7.79
N ARG A 266 15.11 1.06 8.06
CA ARG A 266 15.11 0.10 9.17
C ARG A 266 16.37 0.19 10.03
N ILE A 267 16.35 -0.47 11.20
CA ILE A 267 17.54 -0.62 12.05
C ILE A 267 18.71 -1.11 11.19
N GLY A 268 19.86 -0.42 11.31
CA GLY A 268 21.05 -0.66 10.49
C GLY A 268 21.24 0.35 9.37
N GLN A 269 20.21 1.14 9.02
CA GLN A 269 20.35 2.25 8.09
C GLN A 269 21.23 3.35 8.68
N GLN A 270 22.29 3.73 7.95
CA GLN A 270 23.28 4.71 8.38
C GLN A 270 23.13 6.05 7.64
N GLN A 271 22.32 6.09 6.57
CA GLN A 271 22.22 7.22 5.67
C GLN A 271 20.77 7.64 5.45
N ALA A 272 20.56 8.89 5.03
CA ALA A 272 19.23 9.41 4.74
C ALA A 272 18.56 8.58 3.64
N VAL A 273 17.27 8.32 3.81
CA VAL A 273 16.45 7.58 2.82
C VAL A 273 15.56 8.57 2.09
N ASN A 274 15.74 8.67 0.78
CA ASN A 274 14.91 9.49 -0.11
C ASN A 274 13.84 8.61 -0.74
N VAL A 275 12.59 8.99 -0.55
CA VAL A 275 11.42 8.30 -1.08
C VAL A 275 10.75 9.19 -2.12
N THR A 276 10.81 8.79 -3.38
CA THR A 276 10.26 9.54 -4.52
C THR A 276 9.03 8.82 -5.06
N TYR A 277 7.91 9.54 -5.12
CA TYR A 277 6.67 9.08 -5.76
C TYR A 277 6.57 9.68 -7.16
N MET A 278 6.55 8.83 -8.19
CA MET A 278 6.42 9.27 -9.58
C MET A 278 4.94 9.52 -9.90
N VAL A 279 4.55 10.78 -10.07
CA VAL A 279 3.16 11.21 -10.29
C VAL A 279 2.97 11.60 -11.75
N GLY A 280 2.10 10.90 -12.49
CA GLY A 280 1.82 11.28 -13.87
C GLY A 280 0.98 12.55 -13.93
N SER A 281 1.53 13.65 -14.48
CA SER A 281 0.81 14.92 -14.54
C SER A 281 -0.45 14.85 -15.40
N GLY A 282 -1.56 15.41 -14.91
CA GLY A 282 -2.86 15.39 -15.58
C GLY A 282 -3.45 13.99 -15.74
N THR A 283 -3.11 13.05 -14.85
CA THR A 283 -3.61 11.67 -14.88
C THR A 283 -4.32 11.29 -13.59
N ILE A 284 -4.75 10.02 -13.49
CA ILE A 284 -5.39 9.48 -12.29
C ILE A 284 -4.53 9.57 -11.02
N ASP A 285 -3.20 9.70 -11.12
CA ASP A 285 -2.35 9.82 -9.92
C ASP A 285 -2.58 11.13 -9.13
N GLU A 286 -3.20 12.15 -9.74
CA GLU A 286 -3.54 13.42 -9.10
C GLU A 286 -4.91 13.41 -8.37
N PHE A 287 -5.72 12.37 -8.56
CA PHE A 287 -7.07 12.21 -7.99
C PHE A 287 -7.06 11.37 -6.71
#